data_AF-A0A1W9VKZ7-F1
#
_entry.id   AF-A0A1W9VKZ7-F1
#
_cell.length_a   1.000
_cell.length_b   1.000
_cell.length_c   1.000
_cell.angle_alpha   90.00
_cell.angle_beta   90.00
_cell.angle_gamma   90.00
#
_symmetry.space_group_name_H-M   'P 1'
#
loop_
_entity.id
_entity.type
_entity.pdbx_description
1 polymer ?
#
loop_
_entity_poly.entity_id
_entity_poly.type
_entity_poly.pdbx_seq_one_letter_code
_entity_poly.pdbx_strand_id
1 'polypeptide(L)'
;MQKLKILYIIILYNKLWSERYPMNKINILPLGDLTNEYLDVRIRQTGIDNSFFRELTINEIDQLEMQKNRCRDWSKVFVTNKFEPMQIKLCSFTGTVRIHDMEPISLEFHDIILPVGLYNSNISSCDIGKNCSVNNVSYISRMILGEQVILKDLNEIVTSDHAKFGNGIVKDGEDPSGRIELEVANEAGGRKILPFAKMLTNWFRCLY
;
A
#
# COMPACT_ATOMS: atom_id res chain seq x y z
N MET A 1 17.53 -16.96 -7.59
CA MET A 1 17.81 -15.55 -7.23
C MET A 1 16.57 -14.72 -7.50
N GLN A 2 15.71 -14.53 -6.49
CA GLN A 2 14.52 -13.69 -6.58
C GLN A 2 14.94 -12.22 -6.66
N LYS A 3 14.50 -11.53 -7.72
CA LYS A 3 14.70 -10.09 -7.87
C LYS A 3 13.82 -9.36 -6.84
N LEU A 4 14.45 -8.71 -5.86
CA LEU A 4 13.78 -7.72 -5.01
C LEU A 4 13.07 -6.70 -5.92
N LYS A 5 11.74 -6.57 -5.77
CA LYS A 5 10.97 -5.48 -6.38
C LYS A 5 10.86 -4.36 -5.36
N ILE A 6 11.84 -3.46 -5.36
CA ILE A 6 11.80 -2.25 -4.54
C ILE A 6 10.89 -1.24 -5.25
N LEU A 7 9.75 -0.91 -4.62
CA LEU A 7 8.90 0.19 -5.04
C LEU A 7 9.23 1.41 -4.17
N TYR A 8 10.02 2.34 -4.70
CA TYR A 8 10.17 3.66 -4.12
C TYR A 8 8.90 4.48 -4.40
N ILE A 9 8.09 4.71 -3.37
CA ILE A 9 7.06 5.76 -3.40
C ILE A 9 7.56 6.88 -2.50
N ILE A 10 8.30 7.82 -3.10
CA ILE A 10 8.56 9.14 -2.51
C ILE A 10 7.39 10.03 -2.96
N ILE A 11 6.37 10.17 -2.12
CA ILE A 11 5.35 11.23 -2.32
C ILE A 11 5.88 12.48 -1.65
N LEU A 12 6.56 13.33 -2.43
CA LEU A 12 6.84 14.71 -2.02
C LEU A 12 5.53 15.51 -2.18
N TYR A 13 4.95 15.91 -1.05
CA TYR A 13 3.88 16.91 -1.02
C TYR A 13 4.43 18.21 -1.62
N ASN A 14 3.99 18.57 -2.83
CA ASN A 14 4.35 19.82 -3.49
C ASN A 14 3.10 20.67 -3.68
N LYS A 15 3.23 21.98 -3.41
CA LYS A 15 2.17 22.99 -3.27
C LYS A 15 1.33 23.25 -4.54
N LEU A 16 1.59 22.53 -5.63
CA LEU A 16 0.97 22.66 -6.95
C LEU A 16 -0.27 21.76 -7.17
N TRP A 17 -0.54 20.81 -6.26
CA TRP A 17 -1.68 19.88 -6.39
C TRP A 17 -3.04 20.48 -6.02
N SER A 18 -3.09 21.61 -5.31
CA SER A 18 -4.35 22.22 -4.85
C SER A 18 -5.13 22.94 -5.96
N GLU A 19 -4.49 23.31 -7.06
CA GLU A 19 -5.14 24.09 -8.13
C GLU A 19 -5.80 23.22 -9.22
N ARG A 20 -5.44 21.92 -9.31
CA ARG A 20 -5.96 21.00 -10.34
C ARG A 20 -7.09 20.06 -9.89
N TYR A 21 -7.29 19.89 -8.59
CA TYR A 21 -8.38 19.07 -8.06
C TYR A 21 -9.26 19.92 -7.16
N PRO A 22 -10.48 20.31 -7.58
CA PRO A 22 -11.41 20.96 -6.67
C PRO A 22 -11.59 20.05 -5.45
N MET A 23 -11.40 20.59 -4.24
CA MET A 23 -11.64 19.88 -2.99
C MET A 23 -13.02 19.23 -3.06
N ASN A 24 -13.05 17.91 -3.31
CA ASN A 24 -14.28 17.15 -3.29
C ASN A 24 -14.92 17.33 -1.92
N LYS A 25 -16.26 17.44 -1.88
CA LYS A 25 -17.03 17.51 -0.64
C LYS A 25 -16.51 16.45 0.33
N ILE A 26 -16.22 16.86 1.58
CA ILE A 26 -15.91 15.92 2.65
C ILE A 26 -17.17 15.09 2.86
N ASN A 27 -17.11 13.81 2.46
CA ASN A 27 -18.20 12.88 2.68
C ASN A 27 -18.17 12.43 4.14
N ILE A 28 -19.26 12.62 4.86
CA ILE A 28 -19.43 12.07 6.21
C ILE A 28 -19.83 10.60 6.04
N LEU A 29 -18.87 9.71 6.24
CA LEU A 29 -19.11 8.26 6.22
C LEU A 29 -19.33 7.75 7.66
N PRO A 30 -20.19 6.75 7.87
CA PRO A 30 -20.24 6.07 9.15
C PRO A 30 -18.88 5.41 9.41
N LEU A 31 -18.47 5.41 10.67
CA LEU A 31 -17.18 4.88 11.10
C LEU A 31 -17.13 3.35 10.87
N GLY A 32 -16.67 2.92 9.70
CA GLY A 32 -16.41 1.50 9.40
C GLY A 32 -16.90 0.95 8.05
N ASP A 33 -17.60 1.71 7.21
CA ASP A 33 -18.16 1.20 5.95
C ASP A 33 -17.27 1.46 4.74
N LEU A 34 -16.37 0.51 4.50
CA LEU A 34 -15.89 0.14 3.17
C LEU A 34 -16.17 -1.37 3.06
N THR A 35 -17.43 -1.71 2.78
CA THR A 35 -17.94 -3.10 2.82
C THR A 35 -17.62 -3.86 1.53
N ASN A 36 -17.24 -5.13 1.68
CA ASN A 36 -17.17 -6.28 0.75
C ASN A 36 -16.66 -6.13 -0.70
N GLU A 37 -17.00 -5.06 -1.42
CA GLU A 37 -16.56 -4.79 -2.80
C GLU A 37 -15.03 -4.70 -2.91
N TYR A 38 -14.38 -4.35 -1.79
CA TYR A 38 -12.93 -4.31 -1.68
C TYR A 38 -12.25 -5.67 -1.94
N LEU A 39 -12.79 -6.78 -1.41
CA LEU A 39 -12.10 -8.09 -1.50
C LEU A 39 -12.07 -8.65 -2.94
N ASP A 40 -13.17 -8.57 -3.68
CA ASP A 40 -13.25 -9.07 -5.06
C ASP A 40 -12.38 -8.27 -6.01
N VAL A 41 -12.32 -6.94 -5.83
CA VAL A 41 -11.40 -6.08 -6.58
C VAL A 41 -9.95 -6.44 -6.27
N ARG A 42 -9.63 -6.74 -5.01
CA ARG A 42 -8.27 -7.12 -4.61
C ARG A 42 -7.84 -8.48 -5.13
N ILE A 43 -8.72 -9.47 -5.20
CA ILE A 43 -8.41 -10.76 -5.84
C ILE A 43 -8.01 -10.52 -7.30
N ARG A 44 -8.77 -9.70 -8.05
CA ARG A 44 -8.43 -9.37 -9.44
C ARG A 44 -7.09 -8.64 -9.59
N GLN A 45 -6.75 -7.76 -8.65
CA GLN A 45 -5.51 -6.97 -8.70
C GLN A 45 -4.26 -7.75 -8.28
N THR A 46 -4.40 -8.64 -7.29
CA THR A 46 -3.28 -9.41 -6.73
C THR A 46 -3.12 -10.79 -7.37
N GLY A 47 -4.21 -11.36 -7.88
CA GLY A 47 -4.29 -12.76 -8.30
C GLY A 47 -4.29 -13.76 -7.15
N ILE A 48 -4.37 -13.28 -5.90
CA ILE A 48 -4.32 -14.11 -4.69
C ILE A 48 -5.75 -14.33 -4.20
N ASP A 49 -6.16 -15.59 -4.15
CA ASP A 49 -7.45 -16.01 -3.62
C ASP A 49 -7.55 -15.71 -2.12
N ASN A 50 -8.74 -15.34 -1.67
CA ASN A 50 -9.03 -15.12 -0.25
C ASN A 50 -8.83 -16.39 0.59
N SER A 51 -8.93 -17.58 -0.01
CA SER A 51 -8.61 -18.86 0.65
C SER A 51 -7.18 -18.96 1.17
N PHE A 52 -6.27 -18.12 0.66
CA PHE A 52 -4.88 -18.04 1.13
C PHE A 52 -4.75 -17.36 2.50
N PHE A 53 -5.75 -16.57 2.89
CA PHE A 53 -5.78 -15.88 4.16
C PHE A 53 -6.80 -16.50 5.10
N ARG A 54 -6.54 -16.37 6.40
CA ARG A 54 -7.43 -16.78 7.48
C ARG A 54 -7.68 -15.62 8.42
N GLU A 55 -8.70 -15.74 9.25
CA GLU A 55 -8.92 -14.83 10.37
C GLU A 55 -7.82 -15.01 11.43
N LEU A 56 -7.64 -13.96 12.24
CA LEU A 56 -6.80 -14.01 13.42
C LEU A 56 -7.41 -14.95 14.47
N THR A 57 -6.56 -15.71 15.14
CA THR A 57 -6.95 -16.48 16.33
C THR A 57 -7.02 -15.55 17.55
N ILE A 58 -7.75 -15.98 18.58
CA ILE A 58 -7.89 -15.22 19.84
C ILE A 58 -6.51 -14.90 20.45
N ASN A 59 -5.60 -15.88 20.48
CA ASN A 59 -4.25 -15.69 21.01
C ASN A 59 -3.44 -14.64 20.21
N GLU A 60 -3.60 -14.60 18.89
CA GLU A 60 -2.93 -13.60 18.06
C GLU A 60 -3.49 -12.19 18.30
N ILE A 61 -4.82 -12.07 18.48
CA ILE A 61 -5.46 -10.81 18.84
C ILE A 61 -4.92 -10.30 20.17
N ASP A 62 -4.88 -11.15 21.20
CA ASP A 62 -4.35 -10.79 22.52
C ASP A 62 -2.90 -10.30 22.43
N GLN A 63 -2.06 -10.99 21.65
CA GLN A 63 -0.68 -10.58 21.41
C GLN A 63 -0.59 -9.22 20.70
N LEU A 64 -1.41 -9.00 19.68
CA LEU A 64 -1.46 -7.72 18.96
C LEU A 64 -1.88 -6.58 19.90
N GLU A 65 -2.88 -6.79 20.75
CA GLU A 65 -3.33 -5.78 21.71
C GLU A 65 -2.27 -5.51 22.80
N MET A 66 -1.60 -6.54 23.31
CA MET A 66 -0.45 -6.40 24.23
C MET A 66 0.68 -5.57 23.62
N GLN A 67 0.87 -5.66 22.30
CA GLN A 67 1.83 -4.85 21.53
C GLN A 67 1.32 -3.46 21.19
N LYS A 68 0.22 -3.03 21.83
CA LYS A 68 -0.42 -1.73 21.70
C LYS A 68 -0.95 -1.45 20.30
N ASN A 69 -1.24 -2.51 19.53
CA ASN A 69 -2.00 -2.34 18.30
C ASN A 69 -3.47 -2.09 18.63
N ARG A 70 -4.16 -1.39 17.71
CA ARG A 70 -5.57 -1.04 17.84
C ARG A 70 -6.29 -1.44 16.58
N CYS A 71 -7.42 -2.12 16.71
CA CYS A 71 -8.32 -2.35 15.59
C CYS A 71 -9.76 -2.16 16.07
N ARG A 72 -10.62 -1.63 15.20
CA ARG A 72 -12.06 -1.52 15.49
C ARG A 72 -12.78 -2.86 15.37
N ASP A 73 -12.31 -3.69 14.45
CA ASP A 73 -12.94 -4.95 14.09
C ASP A 73 -11.87 -5.93 13.56
N TRP A 74 -11.36 -6.77 14.44
CA TRP A 74 -10.34 -7.76 14.10
C TRP A 74 -10.82 -8.79 13.07
N SER A 75 -12.14 -8.97 12.87
CA SER A 75 -12.68 -9.87 11.83
C SER A 75 -12.35 -9.39 10.40
N LYS A 76 -11.96 -8.13 10.24
CA LYS A 76 -11.54 -7.54 8.95
C LYS A 76 -10.03 -7.60 8.71
N VAL A 77 -9.27 -8.17 9.66
CA VAL A 77 -7.83 -8.38 9.52
C VAL A 77 -7.57 -9.85 9.23
N PHE A 78 -7.02 -10.11 8.05
CA PHE A 78 -6.73 -11.45 7.56
C PHE A 78 -5.23 -11.68 7.49
N VAL A 79 -4.79 -12.87 7.85
CA VAL A 79 -3.37 -13.23 7.94
C VAL A 79 -3.09 -14.56 7.26
N THR A 80 -1.84 -14.82 6.91
CA THR A 80 -1.41 -16.14 6.40
C THR A 80 -1.06 -17.10 7.55
N ASN A 81 -0.85 -18.36 7.23
CA ASN A 81 -0.50 -19.39 8.22
C ASN A 81 0.86 -19.16 8.90
N LYS A 82 1.78 -18.42 8.28
CA LYS A 82 3.11 -18.09 8.84
C LYS A 82 3.19 -16.66 9.35
N PHE A 83 2.05 -16.08 9.70
CA PHE A 83 1.99 -14.78 10.35
C PHE A 83 2.59 -14.84 11.76
N GLU A 84 3.41 -13.86 12.11
CA GLU A 84 4.01 -13.72 13.42
C GLU A 84 3.52 -12.41 14.05
N PRO A 85 2.56 -12.47 15.00
CA PRO A 85 2.01 -11.29 15.64
C PRO A 85 3.09 -10.41 16.27
N MET A 86 4.19 -11.02 16.75
CA MET A 86 5.24 -10.30 17.44
C MET A 86 5.96 -9.24 16.60
N GLN A 87 5.82 -9.29 15.27
CA GLN A 87 6.38 -8.30 14.34
C GLN A 87 5.47 -7.07 14.14
N ILE A 88 4.33 -6.99 14.80
CA ILE A 88 3.34 -5.92 14.58
C ILE A 88 3.20 -5.10 15.87
N LYS A 89 3.65 -3.84 15.92
CA LYS A 89 3.62 -3.05 17.17
C LYS A 89 3.15 -1.63 16.94
N LEU A 90 2.38 -1.09 17.90
CA LEU A 90 1.93 0.30 17.90
C LEU A 90 1.20 0.73 16.61
N CYS A 91 0.54 -0.21 15.92
CA CYS A 91 -0.19 0.08 14.70
C CYS A 91 -1.70 0.23 14.95
N SER A 92 -2.39 1.01 14.11
CA SER A 92 -3.85 1.04 14.08
C SER A 92 -4.37 0.49 12.77
N PHE A 93 -5.35 -0.41 12.82
CA PHE A 93 -5.94 -1.06 11.64
C PHE A 93 -7.40 -0.64 11.44
N THR A 94 -7.73 -0.23 10.21
CA THR A 94 -9.10 0.12 9.80
C THR A 94 -9.46 -0.49 8.44
N GLY A 95 -10.74 -0.78 8.23
CA GLY A 95 -11.18 -1.46 7.01
C GLY A 95 -10.60 -2.87 6.88
N THR A 96 -10.51 -3.37 5.64
CA THR A 96 -10.03 -4.74 5.36
C THR A 96 -8.52 -4.77 5.14
N VAL A 97 -7.78 -5.41 6.05
CA VAL A 97 -6.31 -5.49 5.97
C VAL A 97 -5.88 -6.95 5.82
N ARG A 98 -5.09 -7.25 4.79
CA ARG A 98 -4.54 -8.60 4.57
C ARG A 98 -3.03 -8.57 4.75
N ILE A 99 -2.51 -9.41 5.65
CA ILE A 99 -1.09 -9.42 6.02
C ILE A 99 -0.49 -10.79 5.68
N HIS A 100 0.54 -10.79 4.84
CA HIS A 100 1.29 -12.00 4.52
C HIS A 100 2.24 -12.43 5.65
N ASP A 101 3.07 -13.45 5.38
CA ASP A 101 4.10 -13.92 6.30
C ASP A 101 4.97 -12.76 6.79
N MET A 102 5.23 -12.72 8.10
CA MET A 102 6.06 -11.72 8.76
C MET A 102 7.16 -12.41 9.54
N GLU A 103 8.13 -12.96 8.85
CA GLU A 103 9.23 -13.68 9.50
C GLU A 103 10.08 -12.70 10.36
N PRO A 104 10.62 -13.12 11.52
CA PRO A 104 11.43 -12.28 12.41
C PRO A 104 12.85 -12.08 11.85
N ILE A 105 12.93 -11.50 10.65
CA ILE A 105 14.15 -11.19 9.91
C ILE A 105 14.27 -9.67 9.74
N SER A 106 15.40 -9.21 9.19
CA SER A 106 15.58 -7.81 8.79
C SER A 106 15.75 -7.70 7.29
N LEU A 107 15.26 -6.60 6.72
CA LEU A 107 15.59 -6.19 5.37
C LEU A 107 16.75 -5.20 5.42
N GLU A 108 17.70 -5.40 4.53
CA GLU A 108 18.82 -4.49 4.31
C GLU A 108 18.63 -3.82 2.95
N PHE A 109 18.78 -2.50 2.94
CA PHE A 109 18.83 -1.74 1.71
C PHE A 109 19.82 -0.59 1.86
N HIS A 110 20.95 -0.69 1.14
CA HIS A 110 22.15 0.12 1.39
C HIS A 110 22.54 0.04 2.88
N ASP A 111 22.81 1.16 3.54
CA ASP A 111 23.25 1.21 4.94
C ASP A 111 22.07 1.21 5.94
N ILE A 112 20.84 0.94 5.47
CA ILE A 112 19.63 0.91 6.30
C ILE A 112 19.24 -0.55 6.52
N ILE A 113 19.22 -0.95 7.78
CA ILE A 113 18.72 -2.25 8.23
C ILE A 113 17.47 -2.02 9.06
N LEU A 114 16.36 -2.64 8.66
CA LEU A 114 15.09 -2.53 9.35
C LEU A 114 14.49 -3.91 9.60
N PRO A 115 13.92 -4.15 10.79
CA PRO A 115 13.20 -5.38 11.04
C PRO A 115 11.97 -5.45 10.12
N VAL A 116 11.68 -6.64 9.63
CA VAL A 116 10.39 -6.96 9.01
C VAL A 116 9.29 -6.76 10.05
N GLY A 117 8.12 -6.31 9.60
CA GLY A 117 6.99 -6.04 10.47
C GLY A 117 6.36 -4.67 10.25
N LEU A 118 5.31 -4.40 11.02
CA LEU A 118 4.54 -3.16 10.95
C LEU A 118 4.68 -2.45 12.29
N TYR A 119 5.25 -1.25 12.26
CA TYR A 119 5.65 -0.50 13.44
C TYR A 119 5.14 0.93 13.38
N ASN A 120 4.49 1.39 14.45
CA ASN A 120 4.06 2.78 14.64
C ASN A 120 3.36 3.38 13.40
N SER A 121 2.35 2.68 12.86
CA SER A 121 1.72 3.06 11.58
C SER A 121 0.21 2.91 11.60
N ASN A 122 -0.51 3.79 10.89
CA ASN A 122 -1.97 3.67 10.72
C ASN A 122 -2.28 3.09 9.34
N ILE A 123 -2.87 1.90 9.30
CA ILE A 123 -3.04 1.08 8.09
C ILE A 123 -4.53 0.88 7.83
N SER A 124 -5.01 1.40 6.71
CA SER A 124 -6.42 1.35 6.34
C SER A 124 -6.63 0.64 5.01
N SER A 125 -7.44 -0.41 4.98
CA SER A 125 -7.82 -1.11 3.74
C SER A 125 -6.59 -1.39 2.86
N CYS A 126 -5.66 -2.24 3.30
CA CYS A 126 -4.39 -2.49 2.59
C CYS A 126 -4.08 -3.99 2.48
N ASP A 127 -3.37 -4.36 1.42
CA ASP A 127 -2.76 -5.68 1.27
C ASP A 127 -1.26 -5.55 1.46
N ILE A 128 -0.73 -6.21 2.48
CA ILE A 128 0.68 -6.15 2.84
C ILE A 128 1.34 -7.44 2.37
N GLY A 129 2.29 -7.30 1.44
CA GLY A 129 3.07 -8.44 0.91
C GLY A 129 4.01 -9.06 1.94
N LYS A 130 4.55 -10.22 1.58
CA LYS A 130 5.42 -11.02 2.46
C LYS A 130 6.65 -10.23 2.92
N ASN A 131 6.97 -10.34 4.21
CA ASN A 131 8.18 -9.81 4.83
C ASN A 131 8.41 -8.31 4.53
N CYS A 132 7.36 -7.48 4.57
CA CYS A 132 7.51 -6.03 4.46
C CYS A 132 7.99 -5.39 5.77
N SER A 133 8.67 -4.25 5.68
CA SER A 133 8.98 -3.38 6.81
C SER A 133 8.23 -2.06 6.63
N VAL A 134 7.20 -1.81 7.42
CA VAL A 134 6.45 -0.54 7.43
C VAL A 134 6.66 0.10 8.80
N ASN A 135 7.44 1.18 8.85
CA ASN A 135 7.88 1.78 10.10
C ASN A 135 7.64 3.28 10.10
N ASN A 136 6.91 3.78 11.11
CA ASN A 136 6.65 5.20 11.28
C ASN A 136 5.95 5.82 10.05
N VAL A 137 4.90 5.16 9.56
CA VAL A 137 4.05 5.66 8.48
C VAL A 137 2.77 6.21 9.09
N SER A 138 2.64 7.55 9.11
CA SER A 138 1.54 8.20 9.83
C SER A 138 0.18 7.82 9.28
N TYR A 139 0.03 7.56 7.97
CA TYR A 139 -1.20 6.98 7.41
C TYR A 139 -0.94 6.30 6.06
N ILE A 140 -1.38 5.04 5.90
CA ILE A 140 -1.41 4.32 4.63
C ILE A 140 -2.83 3.82 4.33
N SER A 141 -3.33 4.07 3.13
CA SER A 141 -4.67 3.64 2.73
C SER A 141 -4.77 3.12 1.31
N ARG A 142 -5.56 2.04 1.11
CA ARG A 142 -5.90 1.46 -0.20
C ARG A 142 -4.68 0.96 -1.00
N MET A 143 -3.61 0.59 -0.32
CA MET A 143 -2.38 0.13 -0.97
C MET A 143 -2.27 -1.38 -1.07
N ILE A 144 -1.61 -1.85 -2.13
CA ILE A 144 -1.09 -3.21 -2.26
C ILE A 144 0.42 -3.10 -2.23
N LEU A 145 1.05 -3.62 -1.20
CA LEU A 145 2.50 -3.73 -1.09
C LEU A 145 2.94 -5.07 -1.67
N GLY A 146 4.00 -5.04 -2.47
CA GLY A 146 4.68 -6.25 -2.92
C GLY A 146 5.45 -6.93 -1.79
N GLU A 147 6.18 -8.00 -2.10
CA GLU A 147 7.05 -8.68 -1.14
C GLU A 147 8.32 -7.86 -0.84
N GLN A 148 8.81 -7.92 0.40
CA GLN A 148 10.07 -7.31 0.85
C GLN A 148 10.16 -5.79 0.59
N VAL A 149 9.04 -5.08 0.77
CA VAL A 149 8.97 -3.62 0.62
C VAL A 149 9.33 -2.94 1.94
N ILE A 150 10.12 -1.86 1.86
CA ILE A 150 10.46 -0.98 2.98
C ILE A 150 9.70 0.34 2.82
N LEU A 151 8.92 0.72 3.82
CA LEU A 151 8.32 2.04 3.99
C LEU A 151 8.78 2.60 5.34
N LYS A 152 9.43 3.76 5.35
CA LYS A 152 9.96 4.37 6.57
C LYS A 152 9.78 5.88 6.59
N ASP A 153 9.31 6.41 7.72
CA ASP A 153 9.18 7.86 7.99
C ASP A 153 8.36 8.60 6.92
N LEU A 154 7.14 8.12 6.67
CA LEU A 154 6.23 8.71 5.68
C LEU A 154 5.02 9.32 6.38
N ASN A 155 4.65 10.54 5.98
CA ASN A 155 3.46 11.18 6.53
C ASN A 155 2.17 10.57 5.97
N GLU A 156 2.10 10.33 4.66
CA GLU A 156 0.87 9.82 4.05
C GLU A 156 1.16 9.06 2.76
N ILE A 157 0.52 7.89 2.62
CA ILE A 157 0.44 7.13 1.37
C ILE A 157 -1.02 6.72 1.16
N VAL A 158 -1.73 7.46 0.32
CA VAL A 158 -3.14 7.18 0.05
C VAL A 158 -3.32 7.00 -1.45
N THR A 159 -3.91 5.88 -1.83
CA THR A 159 -4.49 5.72 -3.16
C THR A 159 -6.00 5.85 -3.07
N SER A 160 -6.64 6.04 -4.21
CA SER A 160 -8.09 6.04 -4.37
C SER A 160 -8.49 4.95 -5.35
N ASP A 161 -9.78 4.69 -5.44
CA ASP A 161 -10.33 3.73 -6.40
C ASP A 161 -10.15 4.19 -7.85
N HIS A 162 -9.70 5.43 -8.05
CA HIS A 162 -9.31 6.03 -9.32
C HIS A 162 -7.82 6.36 -9.41
N ALA A 163 -6.98 5.89 -8.47
CA ALA A 163 -5.56 6.21 -8.47
C ALA A 163 -4.84 5.61 -9.67
N LYS A 164 -4.13 6.48 -10.40
CA LYS A 164 -3.38 6.18 -11.62
C LYS A 164 -1.88 6.32 -11.36
N PHE A 165 -1.37 5.61 -10.36
CA PHE A 165 0.07 5.45 -10.17
C PHE A 165 0.44 4.01 -10.49
N GLY A 166 1.21 3.80 -11.57
CA GLY A 166 1.38 2.50 -12.21
C GLY A 166 0.94 2.53 -13.68
N ASN A 167 0.85 1.36 -14.31
CA ASN A 167 0.83 1.10 -15.77
C ASN A 167 -0.30 1.73 -16.64
N GLY A 168 -0.81 2.92 -16.33
CA GLY A 168 -1.75 3.65 -17.18
C GLY A 168 -3.05 2.90 -17.48
N ILE A 169 -3.37 1.88 -16.69
CA ILE A 169 -4.50 0.98 -16.91
C ILE A 169 -5.79 1.76 -16.66
N VAL A 170 -6.70 1.73 -17.62
CA VAL A 170 -8.07 2.23 -17.48
C VAL A 170 -8.91 1.09 -16.95
N LYS A 171 -9.63 1.33 -15.85
CA LYS A 171 -10.51 0.33 -15.25
C LYS A 171 -11.81 0.23 -16.07
N ASP A 172 -12.46 -0.93 -16.01
CA ASP A 172 -13.75 -1.14 -16.67
C ASP A 172 -14.78 -0.13 -16.13
N GLY A 173 -15.37 0.67 -17.03
CA GLY A 173 -16.31 1.73 -16.69
C GLY A 173 -15.70 3.13 -16.49
N GLU A 174 -14.38 3.29 -16.60
CA GLU A 174 -13.73 4.61 -16.53
C GLU A 174 -13.51 5.24 -17.92
N ASP A 175 -13.62 6.57 -17.98
CA ASP A 175 -13.23 7.35 -19.17
C ASP A 175 -11.70 7.29 -19.38
N PRO A 176 -11.23 6.80 -20.54
CA PRO A 176 -9.81 6.78 -20.89
C PRO A 176 -9.11 8.15 -20.85
N SER A 177 -9.86 9.25 -20.97
CA SER A 177 -9.33 10.62 -20.98
C SER A 177 -8.58 10.98 -19.69
N GLY A 178 -8.89 10.34 -18.57
CA GLY A 178 -8.23 10.62 -17.30
C GLY A 178 -6.86 9.94 -17.12
N ARG A 179 -6.30 9.25 -18.13
CA ARG A 179 -4.99 8.59 -18.03
C ARG A 179 -3.89 9.61 -17.73
N ILE A 180 -2.95 9.23 -16.86
CA ILE A 180 -1.74 10.02 -16.62
C ILE A 180 -0.68 9.54 -17.61
N GLU A 181 -0.25 10.46 -18.47
CA GLU A 181 0.86 10.22 -19.39
C GLU A 181 2.18 10.71 -18.77
N LEU A 182 3.25 9.97 -19.00
CA LEU A 182 4.59 10.33 -18.55
C LEU A 182 5.36 11.02 -19.67
N GLU A 183 6.07 12.09 -19.33
CA GLU A 183 7.00 12.77 -20.22
C GLU A 183 8.39 12.13 -20.08
N VAL A 184 8.97 11.72 -21.21
CA VAL A 184 10.30 11.09 -21.23
C VAL A 184 11.36 12.18 -21.29
N ALA A 185 12.28 12.17 -20.32
CA ALA A 185 13.28 13.23 -20.16
C ALA A 185 14.24 13.37 -21.36
N ASN A 186 14.47 12.30 -22.13
CA ASN A 186 15.36 12.34 -23.31
C ASN A 186 14.69 12.89 -24.58
N GLU A 187 13.38 13.17 -24.57
CA GLU A 187 12.64 13.73 -25.72
C GLU A 187 12.24 15.20 -25.51
N ALA A 188 12.78 15.87 -24.49
CA ALA A 188 12.44 17.26 -24.15
C ALA A 188 10.91 17.51 -24.00
N GLY A 189 10.15 16.48 -23.58
CA GLY A 189 8.70 16.56 -23.44
C GLY A 189 7.90 16.44 -24.76
N GLY A 190 8.55 16.13 -25.89
CA GLY A 190 7.91 16.07 -27.21
C GLY A 190 6.97 14.89 -27.42
N ARG A 191 7.20 13.76 -26.74
CA ARG A 191 6.33 12.59 -26.78
C ARG A 191 5.97 12.11 -25.38
N LYS A 192 4.68 11.93 -25.19
CA LYS A 192 4.10 11.37 -23.98
C LYS A 192 3.88 9.88 -24.16
N ILE A 193 4.17 9.11 -23.12
CA ILE A 193 3.95 7.67 -23.12
C ILE A 193 3.07 7.27 -21.94
N LEU A 194 2.24 6.25 -22.14
CA LEU A 194 1.54 5.63 -21.03
C LEU A 194 2.52 4.73 -20.26
N PRO A 195 2.54 4.79 -18.91
CA PRO A 195 3.33 3.86 -18.12
C PRO A 195 2.91 2.41 -18.40
N PHE A 196 3.84 1.46 -18.40
CA PHE A 196 3.53 0.03 -18.61
C PHE A 196 4.46 -0.89 -17.80
N ALA A 197 4.06 -2.14 -17.56
CA ALA A 197 4.62 -3.01 -16.52
C ALA A 197 6.11 -3.33 -16.64
N LYS A 198 6.65 -3.22 -17.85
CA LYS A 198 8.05 -3.51 -18.19
C LYS A 198 8.89 -2.24 -18.35
N MET A 199 8.32 -1.06 -18.08
CA MET A 199 9.03 0.21 -18.19
C MET A 199 10.11 0.29 -17.10
N LEU A 200 11.37 0.42 -17.51
CA LEU A 200 12.51 0.50 -16.59
C LEU A 200 12.63 1.93 -16.04
N THR A 201 12.74 2.07 -14.72
CA THR A 201 12.71 3.37 -14.02
C THR A 201 14.02 4.15 -14.05
N ASN A 202 15.07 3.59 -14.65
CA ASN A 202 16.42 4.16 -14.69
C ASN A 202 16.59 5.40 -15.60
N TRP A 203 15.50 5.93 -16.17
CA TRP A 203 15.53 7.10 -17.06
C TRP A 203 14.47 8.17 -16.76
N PHE A 204 13.81 8.13 -15.61
CA PHE A 204 12.84 9.18 -15.23
C PHE A 204 13.50 10.21 -14.32
N ARG A 205 13.59 11.45 -14.82
CA ARG A 205 13.73 12.64 -13.99
C ARG A 205 12.31 13.10 -13.68
N CYS A 206 11.88 13.02 -12.43
CA CYS A 206 10.65 13.70 -12.01
C CYS A 206 10.95 15.21 -12.08
N LEU A 207 10.64 15.84 -13.20
CA LEU A 207 10.76 17.29 -13.36
C LEU A 207 9.52 17.94 -12.74
N TYR A 208 9.77 19.00 -11.98
CA TYR A 208 8.82 19.78 -11.18
C TYR A 208 7.70 20.41 -12.00
#